data_AF-A0A955EGC6-F1
#
_entry.id   AF-A0A955EGC6-F1
#
_cell.length_a   1.000
_cell.length_b   1.000
_cell.length_c   1.000
_cell.angle_alpha   90.00
_cell.angle_beta   90.00
_cell.angle_gamma   90.00
#
_symmetry.space_group_name_H-M   'P 1'
#
loop_
_entity.id
_entity.type
_entity.pdbx_description
1 polymer ?
#
loop_
_entity_poly.entity_id
_entity_poly.type
_entity_poly.pdbx_seq_one_letter_code
_entity_poly.pdbx_strand_id
1 'polypeptide(L)'
;MNIRTLLTPVALLAAPGVTLASEAVHHPMAETGDWRAILCVVIFVVAYIIVMTEEFHYLRKSKPMILAAGSIWLIIGAAARQYQVSEDILHEEVVYILHEFSSLFLFLLVSMTYINTLNERNFFGFIRSWLVRRGLSYRALFWVTGVLTFFFSSIADNLVSALLMGAVIMAVDKQNKRFVQVSCVNIVLAANCGGAFSPFGDITTLMVWQAGKVETMRFLEIFIPSLVSWLVPAIVMSLSLPKIKPEPLKEEVKLGQGWWVV
;
A
#
# COMPACT_ATOMS: atom_id res chain seq x y z
N MET A 1 -29.38 -12.20 18.18
CA MET A 1 -28.93 -12.25 16.77
C MET A 1 -27.81 -13.28 16.71
N ASN A 2 -28.08 -14.47 16.15
CA ASN A 2 -27.24 -15.66 16.37
C ASN A 2 -25.92 -15.60 15.58
N ILE A 3 -24.82 -15.98 16.22
CA ILE A 3 -23.48 -16.01 15.62
C ILE A 3 -23.41 -16.98 14.41
N ARG A 4 -24.32 -17.97 14.37
CA ARG A 4 -24.46 -18.92 13.26
C ARG A 4 -24.98 -18.31 11.96
N THR A 5 -25.80 -17.25 12.02
CA THR A 5 -26.31 -16.55 10.82
C THR A 5 -25.27 -15.64 10.15
N LEU A 6 -24.16 -15.33 10.84
CA LEU A 6 -23.03 -14.55 10.32
C LEU A 6 -21.96 -15.43 9.65
N LEU A 7 -21.91 -16.72 9.97
CA LEU A 7 -20.92 -17.67 9.43
C LEU A 7 -21.33 -18.24 8.06
N THR A 8 -22.62 -18.29 7.76
CA THR A 8 -23.15 -18.80 6.49
C THR A 8 -22.73 -18.02 5.23
N PRO A 9 -22.66 -16.67 5.20
CA PRO A 9 -22.13 -15.96 4.03
C PRO A 9 -20.60 -16.05 3.90
N VAL A 10 -19.86 -16.20 5.01
CA VAL A 10 -18.39 -16.34 4.99
C VAL A 10 -17.98 -17.70 4.43
N ALA A 11 -18.74 -18.76 4.73
CA ALA A 11 -18.51 -20.08 4.16
C ALA A 11 -18.80 -20.16 2.65
N LEU A 12 -19.70 -19.32 2.13
CA LEU A 12 -19.98 -19.25 0.67
C LEU A 12 -18.86 -18.54 -0.11
N LEU A 13 -18.12 -17.62 0.51
CA LEU A 13 -16.96 -16.96 -0.11
C LEU A 13 -15.72 -17.86 -0.18
N ALA A 14 -15.69 -18.96 0.58
CA ALA A 14 -14.61 -19.94 0.59
C ALA A 14 -14.84 -21.13 -0.36
N ALA A 15 -15.98 -21.17 -1.07
CA ALA A 15 -16.20 -22.18 -2.09
C ALA A 15 -15.34 -21.85 -3.33
N PRO A 16 -14.44 -22.75 -3.76
CA PRO A 16 -13.70 -22.55 -5.00
C PRO A 16 -14.71 -22.51 -6.15
N GLY A 17 -14.90 -21.33 -6.73
CA GLY A 17 -15.64 -21.18 -7.97
C GLY A 17 -14.95 -22.02 -9.03
N VAL A 18 -15.69 -22.96 -9.62
CA VAL A 18 -15.22 -23.76 -10.76
C VAL A 18 -15.09 -22.81 -11.95
N THR A 19 -13.95 -22.14 -12.06
CA THR A 19 -13.56 -21.41 -13.26
C THR A 19 -13.07 -22.44 -14.27
N LEU A 20 -13.87 -22.70 -15.31
CA LEU A 20 -13.43 -23.43 -16.49
C LEU A 20 -12.23 -22.67 -17.08
N ALA A 21 -11.04 -23.25 -16.96
CA ALA A 21 -9.82 -22.71 -17.53
C ALA A 21 -9.99 -22.63 -19.05
N SER A 22 -9.82 -21.43 -19.61
CA SER A 22 -9.62 -21.22 -21.05
C SER A 22 -8.40 -22.04 -21.49
N GLU A 23 -8.51 -22.74 -22.62
CA GLU A 23 -7.44 -23.59 -23.19
C GLU A 23 -6.06 -22.97 -23.04
N ALA A 24 -5.24 -23.58 -22.17
CA ALA A 24 -3.88 -23.17 -21.94
C ALA A 24 -3.03 -23.61 -23.14
N VAL A 25 -2.34 -22.64 -23.74
CA VAL A 25 -1.21 -22.89 -24.64
C VAL A 25 -0.23 -23.82 -23.90
N HIS A 26 0.01 -25.01 -24.46
CA HIS A 26 0.95 -25.99 -23.91
C HIS A 26 2.37 -25.41 -23.88
N HIS A 27 2.79 -24.90 -22.73
CA HIS A 27 4.20 -24.70 -22.43
C HIS A 27 4.77 -26.03 -21.91
N PRO A 28 5.77 -26.66 -22.57
CA PRO A 28 6.32 -27.95 -22.18
C PRO A 28 7.00 -27.98 -20.80
N MET A 29 7.23 -26.81 -20.18
CA MET A 29 7.75 -26.69 -18.80
C MET A 29 6.65 -26.66 -17.72
N ALA A 30 5.37 -26.66 -18.09
CA ALA A 30 4.24 -26.46 -17.18
C ALA A 30 3.53 -27.78 -16.80
N GLU A 31 4.25 -28.90 -16.69
CA GLU A 31 3.69 -30.04 -16.00
C GLU A 31 3.66 -29.76 -14.50
N THR A 32 2.47 -29.56 -13.95
CA THR A 32 2.21 -29.25 -12.54
C THR A 32 2.74 -30.32 -11.57
N GLY A 33 3.23 -31.46 -12.08
CA GLY A 33 3.82 -32.56 -11.33
C GLY A 33 5.35 -32.57 -11.22
N ASP A 34 6.09 -31.62 -11.83
CA ASP A 34 7.56 -31.58 -11.68
C ASP A 34 7.94 -31.22 -10.23
N TRP A 35 8.70 -32.11 -9.58
CA TRP A 35 9.19 -31.92 -8.22
C TRP A 35 10.00 -30.63 -8.05
N ARG A 36 10.63 -30.13 -9.13
CA ARG A 36 11.40 -28.87 -9.14
C ARG A 36 10.49 -27.66 -9.02
N ALA A 37 9.36 -27.67 -9.73
CA ALA A 37 8.36 -26.61 -9.64
C ALA A 37 7.78 -26.56 -8.22
N ILE A 38 7.47 -27.73 -7.65
CA ILE A 38 7.02 -27.86 -6.26
C ILE A 38 8.09 -27.33 -5.29
N LEU A 39 9.37 -27.67 -5.50
CA LEU A 39 10.47 -27.18 -4.68
C LEU A 39 10.61 -25.64 -4.73
N CYS A 40 10.48 -25.03 -5.92
CA CYS A 40 10.47 -23.57 -6.05
C CYS A 40 9.35 -22.92 -5.23
N VAL A 41 8.14 -23.50 -5.26
CA VAL A 41 7.01 -23.03 -4.45
C VAL A 41 7.30 -23.19 -2.95
N VAL A 42 7.87 -24.32 -2.52
CA VAL A 42 8.25 -24.54 -1.12
C VAL A 42 9.28 -23.50 -0.68
N ILE A 43 10.31 -23.23 -1.48
CA ILE A 43 11.32 -22.20 -1.20
C ILE A 43 10.65 -20.82 -1.06
N PHE A 44 9.74 -20.47 -1.98
CA PHE A 44 9.00 -19.22 -1.94
C PHE A 44 8.17 -19.08 -0.66
N VAL A 45 7.40 -20.11 -0.29
CA VAL A 45 6.56 -20.11 0.92
C VAL A 45 7.41 -20.00 2.18
N VAL A 46 8.50 -20.77 2.27
CA VAL A 46 9.43 -20.70 3.42
C VAL A 46 10.04 -19.31 3.55
N ALA A 47 10.51 -18.73 2.43
CA ALA A 47 11.05 -17.37 2.42
C ALA A 47 10.02 -16.33 2.86
N TYR A 48 8.78 -16.47 2.39
CA TYR A 48 7.67 -15.59 2.77
C TYR A 48 7.35 -15.68 4.26
N ILE A 49 7.34 -16.90 4.84
CA ILE A 49 7.16 -17.09 6.29
C ILE A 49 8.29 -16.40 7.06
N ILE A 50 9.55 -16.56 6.65
CA ILE A 50 10.70 -15.92 7.31
C ILE A 50 10.59 -14.38 7.26
N VAL A 51 10.12 -13.81 6.15
CA VAL A 51 9.89 -12.37 6.02
C VAL A 51 8.77 -11.90 6.95
N MET A 52 7.69 -12.68 7.06
CA MET A 52 6.58 -12.37 7.96
C MET A 52 6.97 -12.48 9.43
N THR A 53 7.87 -13.41 9.78
CA THR A 53 8.38 -13.59 11.15
C THR A 53 9.60 -12.72 11.46
N GLU A 54 9.91 -11.70 10.65
CA GLU A 54 11.04 -10.79 10.87
C GLU A 54 11.05 -10.21 12.30
N GLU A 55 9.87 -9.90 12.86
CA GLU A 55 9.72 -9.35 14.21
C GLU A 55 10.38 -10.24 15.30
N PHE A 56 10.56 -11.54 15.04
CA PHE A 56 11.23 -12.48 15.94
C PHE A 56 12.71 -12.70 15.62
N HIS A 57 13.11 -12.57 14.34
CA HIS A 57 14.46 -12.93 13.88
C HIS A 57 15.39 -11.71 13.66
N TYR A 58 14.85 -10.49 13.63
CA TYR A 58 15.58 -9.24 13.34
C TYR A 58 16.41 -9.27 12.04
N LEU A 59 16.11 -10.21 11.14
CA LEU A 59 16.75 -10.34 9.83
C LEU A 59 16.06 -9.42 8.84
N ARG A 60 16.79 -8.46 8.28
CA ARG A 60 16.29 -7.57 7.21
C ARG A 60 15.62 -8.40 6.12
N LYS A 61 14.37 -8.07 5.78
CA LYS A 61 13.54 -8.75 4.75
C LYS A 61 14.25 -9.02 3.43
N SER A 62 15.18 -8.15 3.01
CA SER A 62 15.93 -8.33 1.76
C SER A 62 16.82 -9.57 1.74
N LYS A 63 17.38 -10.00 2.89
CA LYS A 63 18.27 -11.17 2.96
C LYS A 63 17.58 -12.48 2.59
N PRO A 64 16.48 -12.89 3.25
CA PRO A 64 15.78 -14.13 2.89
C PRO A 64 15.21 -14.07 1.47
N MET A 65 14.73 -12.91 1.01
CA MET A 65 14.17 -12.78 -0.34
C MET A 65 15.21 -12.95 -1.45
N ILE A 66 16.40 -12.34 -1.31
CA ILE A 66 17.47 -12.49 -2.31
C ILE A 66 17.99 -13.92 -2.35
N LEU A 67 18.16 -14.57 -1.18
CA LEU A 67 18.57 -15.98 -1.12
C LEU A 67 17.55 -16.92 -1.77
N ALA A 68 16.26 -16.70 -1.51
CA ALA A 68 15.19 -17.46 -2.12
C ALA A 68 15.14 -17.27 -3.63
N ALA A 69 15.19 -16.02 -4.11
CA ALA A 69 15.20 -15.69 -5.53
C ALA A 69 16.40 -16.33 -6.25
N GLY A 70 17.60 -16.23 -5.67
CA GLY A 70 18.80 -16.88 -6.23
C GLY A 70 18.67 -18.40 -6.25
N SER A 71 18.11 -19.01 -5.21
CA SER A 71 17.89 -20.47 -5.15
C SER A 71 16.89 -20.94 -6.21
N ILE A 72 15.80 -20.20 -6.43
CA ILE A 72 14.79 -20.49 -7.46
C ILE A 72 15.44 -20.38 -8.85
N TRP A 73 16.20 -19.32 -9.12
CA TRP A 73 16.89 -19.16 -10.40
C TRP A 73 17.94 -20.25 -10.68
N LEU A 74 18.64 -20.75 -9.64
CA LEU A 74 19.54 -21.90 -9.77
C LEU A 74 18.80 -23.17 -10.19
N ILE A 75 17.61 -23.43 -9.61
CA ILE A 75 16.77 -24.57 -9.97
C ILE A 75 16.26 -24.43 -11.40
N ILE A 76 15.77 -23.25 -11.79
CA ILE A 76 15.29 -22.96 -13.15
C ILE A 76 16.40 -23.17 -14.17
N GLY A 77 17.60 -22.62 -13.94
CA GLY A 77 18.73 -22.79 -14.85
C GLY A 77 19.17 -24.25 -15.00
N ALA A 78 19.16 -25.02 -13.90
CA ALA A 78 19.46 -26.45 -13.94
C ALA A 78 18.39 -27.25 -14.71
N ALA A 79 17.10 -26.90 -14.54
CA ALA A 79 16.00 -27.54 -15.25
C ALA A 79 15.99 -27.21 -16.75
N ALA A 80 16.31 -25.97 -17.11
CA ALA A 80 16.28 -25.49 -18.48
C ALA A 80 17.25 -26.26 -19.40
N ARG A 81 18.42 -26.66 -18.88
CA ARG A 81 19.35 -27.55 -19.59
C ARG A 81 18.75 -28.91 -19.94
N GLN A 82 17.87 -29.44 -19.10
CA GLN A 82 17.27 -30.75 -19.29
C GLN A 82 16.08 -30.70 -20.27
N TYR A 83 15.32 -29.62 -20.23
CA TYR A 83 14.21 -29.38 -21.17
C TYR A 83 14.66 -28.77 -22.50
N GLN A 84 15.98 -28.65 -22.74
CA GLN A 84 16.57 -28.08 -23.96
C GLN A 84 16.03 -26.69 -24.31
N VAL A 85 15.73 -25.89 -23.28
CA VAL A 85 15.32 -24.50 -23.46
C VAL A 85 16.52 -23.72 -23.97
N SER A 86 16.32 -22.87 -24.98
CA SER A 86 17.41 -22.03 -25.49
C SER A 86 17.88 -21.04 -24.42
N GLU A 87 19.18 -20.79 -24.40
CA GLU A 87 19.78 -19.81 -23.48
C GLU A 87 19.20 -18.41 -23.71
N ASP A 88 18.80 -18.10 -24.95
CA ASP A 88 18.16 -16.84 -25.33
C ASP A 88 16.85 -16.59 -24.56
N ILE A 89 16.00 -17.62 -24.41
CA ILE A 89 14.74 -17.51 -23.67
C ILE A 89 15.01 -17.21 -22.19
N LEU A 90 15.98 -17.91 -21.58
CA LEU A 90 16.34 -17.65 -20.18
C LEU A 90 16.91 -16.24 -19.99
N HIS A 91 17.72 -15.78 -20.94
CA HIS A 91 18.28 -14.44 -20.92
C HIS A 91 17.19 -13.37 -20.99
N GLU A 92 16.25 -13.52 -21.93
CA GLU A 92 15.11 -12.61 -22.08
C GLU A 92 14.28 -12.52 -20.80
N GLU A 93 13.98 -13.64 -20.15
CA GLU A 93 13.21 -13.67 -18.90
C GLU A 93 13.95 -12.99 -17.74
N VAL A 94 15.26 -13.21 -17.59
CA VAL A 94 16.06 -12.51 -16.56
C VAL A 94 16.07 -11.01 -16.82
N VAL A 95 16.30 -10.59 -18.07
CA VAL A 95 16.33 -9.18 -18.46
C VAL A 95 14.97 -8.53 -18.23
N TYR A 96 13.88 -9.21 -18.56
CA TYR A 96 12.51 -8.74 -18.32
C TYR A 96 12.27 -8.44 -16.82
N ILE A 97 12.59 -9.40 -15.94
CA ILE A 97 12.42 -9.20 -14.48
C ILE A 97 13.33 -8.09 -13.96
N LEU A 98 14.57 -8.00 -14.43
CA LEU A 98 15.49 -6.93 -14.04
C LEU A 98 15.01 -5.57 -14.50
N HIS A 99 14.42 -5.46 -15.69
CA HIS A 99 13.86 -4.22 -16.21
C HIS A 99 12.66 -3.77 -15.38
N GLU A 100 11.73 -4.68 -15.09
CA GLU A 100 10.57 -4.41 -14.22
C GLU A 100 11.04 -3.93 -12.83
N PHE A 101 11.95 -4.68 -12.20
CA PHE A 101 12.51 -4.31 -10.89
C PHE A 101 13.22 -2.95 -10.93
N SER A 102 14.04 -2.70 -11.96
CA SER A 102 14.79 -1.45 -12.09
C SER A 102 13.86 -0.26 -12.28
N SER A 103 12.78 -0.42 -13.05
CA SER A 103 11.78 0.62 -13.26
C SER A 103 11.01 0.98 -11.98
N LEU A 104 10.59 -0.03 -11.20
CA LEU A 104 9.98 0.16 -9.88
C LEU A 104 10.96 0.82 -8.91
N PHE A 105 12.20 0.33 -8.85
CA PHE A 105 13.22 0.83 -7.95
C PHE A 105 13.54 2.30 -8.22
N LEU A 106 13.80 2.68 -9.47
CA LEU A 106 14.10 4.06 -9.85
C LEU A 106 12.92 4.99 -9.56
N PHE A 107 11.69 4.53 -9.83
CA PHE A 107 10.50 5.30 -9.52
C PHE A 107 10.34 5.55 -8.01
N LEU A 108 10.48 4.50 -7.19
CA LEU A 108 10.37 4.59 -5.73
C LEU A 108 11.51 5.42 -5.14
N LEU A 109 12.72 5.36 -5.71
CA LEU A 109 13.86 6.19 -5.30
C LEU A 109 13.50 7.68 -5.44
N VAL A 110 13.08 8.10 -6.63
CA VAL A 110 12.71 9.51 -6.89
C VAL A 110 11.55 9.95 -6.01
N SER A 111 10.52 9.11 -5.89
CA SER A 111 9.33 9.40 -5.08
C SER A 111 9.68 9.57 -3.60
N MET A 112 10.48 8.66 -3.03
CA MET A 112 10.92 8.74 -1.64
C MET A 112 11.86 9.92 -1.40
N THR A 113 12.74 10.27 -2.34
CA THR A 113 13.55 11.48 -2.25
C THR A 113 12.70 12.74 -2.19
N TYR A 114 11.65 12.83 -3.02
CA TYR A 114 10.72 13.96 -2.99
C TYR A 114 10.00 14.07 -1.65
N ILE A 115 9.46 12.95 -1.13
CA ILE A 115 8.83 12.89 0.19
C ILE A 115 9.80 13.30 1.31
N ASN A 116 11.03 12.79 1.28
CA ASN A 116 12.04 13.14 2.28
C ASN A 116 12.38 14.63 2.24
N THR A 117 12.47 15.22 1.04
CA THR A 117 12.69 16.68 0.89
C THR A 117 11.53 17.50 1.44
N LEU A 118 10.28 17.06 1.22
CA LEU A 118 9.10 17.71 1.83
C LEU A 118 9.15 17.64 3.36
N ASN A 119 9.57 16.49 3.90
CA ASN A 119 9.71 16.28 5.33
C ASN A 119 10.83 17.16 5.93
N GLU A 120 11.99 17.23 5.29
CA GLU A 120 13.11 18.12 5.67
C GLU A 120 12.69 19.60 5.66
N ARG A 121 11.83 20.00 4.73
CA ARG A 121 11.25 21.35 4.68
C ARG A 121 10.16 21.60 5.71
N ASN A 122 9.86 20.61 6.54
CA ASN A 122 8.81 20.65 7.56
C ASN A 122 7.41 20.95 6.98
N PHE A 123 7.14 20.53 5.74
CA PHE A 123 5.83 20.69 5.09
C PHE A 123 4.71 20.06 5.91
N PHE A 124 5.02 18.91 6.50
CA PHE A 124 4.14 18.17 7.39
C PHE A 124 3.84 18.90 8.71
N GLY A 125 4.86 19.52 9.32
CA GLY A 125 4.67 20.38 10.48
C GLY A 125 3.83 21.62 10.16
N PHE A 126 3.98 22.19 8.96
CA PHE A 126 3.15 23.29 8.49
C PHE A 126 1.67 22.90 8.41
N ILE A 127 1.34 21.80 7.74
CA ILE A 127 -0.05 21.30 7.64
C ILE A 127 -0.64 21.05 9.03
N ARG A 128 0.15 20.47 9.95
CA ARG A 128 -0.24 20.27 11.34
C ARG A 128 -0.62 21.58 12.02
N SER A 129 0.30 22.54 12.03
CA SER A 129 0.08 23.85 12.66
C SER A 129 -1.11 24.58 12.07
N TRP A 130 -1.24 24.55 10.73
CA TRP A 130 -2.35 25.17 10.03
C TRP A 130 -3.71 24.56 10.44
N LEU A 131 -3.80 23.23 10.53
CA LEU A 131 -5.03 22.55 10.96
C LEU A 131 -5.38 22.82 12.41
N VAL A 132 -4.39 22.80 13.31
CA VAL A 132 -4.58 23.07 14.74
C VAL A 132 -5.03 24.52 14.98
N ARG A 133 -4.42 25.48 14.28
CA ARG A 133 -4.76 26.92 14.39
C ARG A 133 -6.18 27.26 13.92
N ARG A 134 -6.79 26.42 13.09
CA ARG A 134 -8.17 26.64 12.60
C ARG A 134 -9.24 26.45 13.67
N GLY A 135 -8.93 25.89 14.84
CA GLY A 135 -9.89 25.73 15.94
C GLY A 135 -11.13 24.90 15.55
N LEU A 136 -10.92 23.91 14.69
CA LEU A 136 -11.96 23.03 14.15
C LEU A 136 -12.50 22.09 15.25
N SER A 137 -13.77 21.69 15.16
CA SER A 137 -14.32 20.65 16.03
C SER A 137 -13.72 19.28 15.73
N TYR A 138 -13.81 18.32 16.66
CA TYR A 138 -13.31 16.95 16.41
C TYR A 138 -13.91 16.33 15.14
N ARG A 139 -15.21 16.51 14.93
CA ARG A 139 -15.88 16.03 13.71
C ARG A 139 -15.39 16.76 12.45
N ALA A 140 -15.14 18.07 12.52
CA ALA A 140 -14.59 18.80 11.38
C ALA A 140 -13.15 18.38 11.08
N LEU A 141 -12.32 18.20 12.11
CA LEU A 141 -10.96 17.66 11.97
C LEU A 141 -10.95 16.29 11.32
N PHE A 142 -11.81 15.37 11.79
CA PHE A 142 -11.98 14.04 11.20
C PHE A 142 -12.24 14.08 9.69
N TRP A 143 -13.12 14.98 9.24
CA TRP A 143 -13.44 15.14 7.83
C TRP A 143 -12.29 15.77 7.06
N VAL A 144 -11.71 16.86 7.57
CA VAL A 144 -10.63 17.56 6.89
C VAL A 144 -9.40 16.67 6.76
N THR A 145 -8.99 15.97 7.83
CA THR A 145 -7.84 15.05 7.75
C THR A 145 -8.13 13.89 6.81
N GLY A 146 -9.33 13.30 6.85
CA GLY A 146 -9.70 12.22 5.92
C GLY A 146 -9.68 12.65 4.45
N VAL A 147 -10.29 13.79 4.12
CA VAL A 147 -10.28 14.34 2.75
C VAL A 147 -8.85 14.65 2.31
N LEU A 148 -8.06 15.31 3.16
CA LEU A 148 -6.67 15.63 2.84
C LEU A 148 -5.85 14.35 2.64
N THR A 149 -6.02 13.34 3.49
CA THR A 149 -5.35 12.05 3.31
C THR A 149 -5.74 11.41 1.98
N PHE A 150 -7.03 11.37 1.65
CA PHE A 150 -7.52 10.74 0.42
C PHE A 150 -6.86 11.34 -0.84
N PHE A 151 -6.77 12.66 -0.93
CA PHE A 151 -6.12 13.30 -2.08
C PHE A 151 -4.60 13.29 -1.98
N PHE A 152 -4.02 13.38 -0.79
CA PHE A 152 -2.57 13.35 -0.65
C PHE A 152 -1.99 11.98 -1.02
N SER A 153 -2.70 10.90 -0.67
CA SER A 153 -2.32 9.52 -1.01
C SER A 153 -2.37 9.20 -2.50
N SER A 154 -3.03 10.01 -3.34
CA SER A 154 -2.98 9.80 -4.79
C SER A 154 -1.64 10.24 -5.41
N ILE A 155 -0.82 10.97 -4.64
CA ILE A 155 0.48 11.53 -5.06
C ILE A 155 1.62 10.96 -4.18
N ALA A 156 1.36 10.73 -2.90
CA ALA A 156 2.32 10.25 -1.92
C ALA A 156 2.04 8.81 -1.51
N ASP A 157 3.06 8.13 -0.98
CA ASP A 157 2.94 6.78 -0.44
C ASP A 157 1.89 6.73 0.71
N ASN A 158 1.12 5.64 0.74
CA ASN A 158 0.02 5.43 1.67
C ASN A 158 0.46 5.51 3.14
N LEU A 159 1.63 4.95 3.45
CA LEU A 159 2.19 4.98 4.81
C LEU A 159 2.57 6.39 5.23
N VAL A 160 3.19 7.16 4.33
CA VAL A 160 3.57 8.56 4.58
C VAL A 160 2.34 9.41 4.85
N SER A 161 1.31 9.28 4.01
CA SER A 161 0.04 9.99 4.15
C SER A 161 -0.66 9.68 5.49
N ALA A 162 -0.64 8.41 5.90
CA ALA A 162 -1.23 7.97 7.15
C ALA A 162 -0.45 8.45 8.39
N LEU A 163 0.88 8.32 8.39
CA LEU A 163 1.72 8.78 9.50
C LEU A 163 1.63 10.29 9.69
N LEU A 164 1.62 11.05 8.60
CA LEU A 164 1.46 12.49 8.62
C LEU A 164 0.18 12.91 9.35
N MET A 165 -0.97 12.47 8.85
CA MET A 165 -2.26 12.90 9.39
C MET A 165 -2.51 12.27 10.76
N GLY A 166 -1.98 11.08 11.01
CA GLY A 166 -1.94 10.48 12.35
C GLY A 166 -1.20 11.37 13.35
N ALA A 167 -0.04 11.93 12.98
CA ALA A 167 0.69 12.87 13.84
C ALA A 167 -0.12 14.16 14.10
N VAL A 168 -0.89 14.64 13.12
CA VAL A 168 -1.80 15.78 13.31
C VAL A 168 -2.88 15.46 14.34
N ILE A 169 -3.57 14.33 14.20
CA ILE A 169 -4.61 13.89 15.13
C ILE A 169 -4.05 13.73 16.56
N MET A 170 -2.86 13.15 16.67
CA MET A 170 -2.16 12.96 17.95
C MET A 170 -1.75 14.29 18.59
N ALA A 171 -1.41 15.30 17.78
CA ALA A 171 -1.08 16.63 18.28
C ALA A 171 -2.30 17.40 18.78
N VAL A 172 -3.47 17.22 18.15
CA VAL A 172 -4.72 17.89 18.54
C VAL A 172 -5.17 17.48 19.95
N ASP A 173 -5.30 16.18 20.20
CA ASP A 173 -5.78 15.69 21.50
C ASP A 173 -5.45 14.20 21.67
N LYS A 174 -4.27 13.93 22.24
CA LYS A 174 -3.82 12.58 22.54
C LYS A 174 -4.62 11.90 23.67
N GLN A 175 -5.32 12.67 24.51
CA GLN A 175 -6.06 12.12 25.67
C GLN A 175 -7.42 11.57 25.26
N ASN A 176 -8.04 12.14 24.23
CA ASN A 176 -9.30 11.65 23.69
C ASN A 176 -9.10 10.40 22.80
N LYS A 177 -8.90 9.26 23.46
CA LYS A 177 -8.65 7.95 22.82
C LYS A 177 -9.70 7.60 21.75
N ARG A 178 -10.98 7.92 22.00
CA ARG A 178 -12.07 7.64 21.06
C ARG A 178 -11.91 8.44 19.76
N PHE A 179 -11.62 9.74 19.87
CA PHE A 179 -11.36 10.58 18.70
C PHE A 179 -10.12 10.11 17.94
N VAL A 180 -9.02 9.84 18.64
CA VAL A 180 -7.77 9.39 18.03
C VAL A 180 -7.97 8.08 17.26
N GLN A 181 -8.55 7.06 17.90
CA GLN A 181 -8.75 5.75 17.27
C GLN A 181 -9.62 5.84 16.02
N VAL A 182 -10.78 6.49 16.12
CA VAL A 182 -11.71 6.63 14.99
C VAL A 182 -11.09 7.44 13.85
N SER A 183 -10.36 8.51 14.17
CA SER A 183 -9.70 9.34 13.16
C SER A 183 -8.53 8.63 12.49
N CYS A 184 -7.71 7.88 13.25
CA CYS A 184 -6.63 7.08 12.67
C CYS A 184 -7.15 5.99 11.74
N VAL A 185 -8.23 5.29 12.11
CA VAL A 185 -8.88 4.29 11.24
C VAL A 185 -9.38 4.95 9.95
N ASN A 186 -10.03 6.11 10.06
CA ASN A 186 -10.47 6.88 8.89
C ASN A 186 -9.31 7.32 8.00
N ILE A 187 -8.20 7.77 8.58
CA ILE A 187 -6.99 8.17 7.84
C ILE A 187 -6.40 6.97 7.08
N VAL A 188 -6.28 5.80 7.72
CA VAL A 188 -5.75 4.60 7.04
C VAL A 188 -6.67 4.17 5.89
N LEU A 189 -7.98 4.19 6.10
CA LEU A 189 -8.97 3.92 5.04
C LEU A 189 -8.86 4.95 3.90
N ALA A 190 -8.78 6.24 4.24
CA ALA A 190 -8.66 7.32 3.28
C ALA A 190 -7.38 7.20 2.44
N ALA A 191 -6.25 6.87 3.08
CA ALA A 191 -4.96 6.70 2.39
C ALA A 191 -5.06 5.56 1.37
N ASN A 192 -5.51 4.39 1.81
CA ASN A 192 -5.57 3.21 0.96
C ASN A 192 -6.57 3.39 -0.21
N CYS A 193 -7.75 3.98 0.03
CA CYS A 193 -8.69 4.29 -1.05
C CYS A 193 -8.12 5.38 -1.98
N GLY A 194 -7.55 6.44 -1.41
CA GLY A 194 -6.99 7.57 -2.14
C GLY A 194 -5.87 7.17 -3.10
N GLY A 195 -5.03 6.21 -2.71
CA GLY A 195 -3.97 5.71 -3.57
C GLY A 195 -4.46 4.88 -4.76
N ALA A 196 -5.65 4.27 -4.66
CA ALA A 196 -6.14 3.32 -5.65
C ALA A 196 -6.46 3.93 -7.02
N PHE A 197 -6.98 5.17 -7.07
CA PHE A 197 -7.39 5.82 -8.33
C PHE A 197 -6.25 6.54 -9.07
N SER A 198 -5.01 6.35 -8.61
CA SER A 198 -3.81 6.95 -9.21
C SER A 198 -2.75 5.88 -9.43
N PRO A 199 -2.03 5.89 -10.57
CA PRO A 199 -0.90 4.98 -10.78
C PRO A 199 0.28 5.25 -9.83
N PHE A 200 0.28 6.38 -9.13
CA PHE A 200 1.37 6.80 -8.25
C PHE A 200 1.06 6.62 -6.77
N GLY A 201 -0.17 6.29 -6.42
CA GLY A 201 -0.61 6.28 -5.02
C GLY A 201 -0.19 5.05 -4.22
N ASP A 202 -0.02 3.90 -4.87
CA ASP A 202 0.43 2.67 -4.22
C ASP A 202 1.42 1.89 -5.10
N ILE A 203 2.26 1.07 -4.47
CA ILE A 203 3.21 0.20 -5.19
C ILE A 203 2.44 -0.73 -6.12
N THR A 204 1.27 -1.22 -5.69
CA THR A 204 0.46 -2.15 -6.48
C THR A 204 -0.15 -1.49 -7.73
N THR A 205 -0.62 -0.24 -7.65
CA THR A 205 -1.15 0.49 -8.80
C THR A 205 -0.04 0.87 -9.78
N LEU A 206 1.14 1.22 -9.25
CA LEU A 206 2.34 1.45 -10.04
C LEU A 206 2.77 0.19 -10.81
N MET A 207 2.76 -0.99 -10.17
CA MET A 207 3.11 -2.25 -10.83
C MET A 207 2.20 -2.54 -12.02
N VAL A 208 0.89 -2.39 -11.86
CA VAL A 208 -0.09 -2.62 -12.94
C VAL A 208 0.08 -1.61 -14.08
N TRP A 209 0.37 -0.35 -13.75
CA TRP A 209 0.65 0.70 -14.73
C TRP A 209 1.95 0.45 -15.50
N GLN A 210 3.03 0.09 -14.81
CA GLN A 210 4.33 -0.22 -15.43
C GLN A 210 4.29 -1.50 -16.27
N ALA A 211 3.47 -2.48 -15.89
CA ALA A 211 3.19 -3.66 -16.69
C ALA A 211 2.34 -3.38 -17.94
N GLY A 212 1.99 -2.12 -18.21
CA GLY A 212 1.21 -1.68 -19.38
C GLY A 212 -0.22 -2.21 -19.39
N LYS A 213 -0.74 -2.69 -18.25
CA LYS A 213 -2.08 -3.31 -18.17
C LYS A 213 -3.19 -2.26 -18.15
N VAL A 214 -2.90 -1.06 -17.66
CA VAL A 214 -3.89 0.01 -17.47
C VAL A 214 -3.24 1.35 -17.84
N GLU A 215 -3.88 2.09 -18.74
CA GLU A 215 -3.46 3.45 -19.09
C GLU A 215 -3.72 4.44 -17.95
N THR A 216 -2.91 5.49 -17.84
CA THR A 216 -2.99 6.49 -16.76
C THR A 216 -4.40 7.06 -16.56
N MET A 217 -5.12 7.37 -17.64
CA MET A 217 -6.45 7.97 -17.56
C MET A 217 -7.52 6.97 -17.11
N ARG A 218 -7.30 5.67 -17.33
CA ARG A 218 -8.23 4.61 -16.96
C ARG A 218 -8.35 4.45 -15.43
N PHE A 219 -7.30 4.83 -14.68
CA PHE A 219 -7.36 4.85 -13.21
C PHE A 219 -8.41 5.83 -12.66
N LEU A 220 -8.80 6.85 -13.42
CA LEU A 220 -9.88 7.76 -13.01
C LEU A 220 -11.26 7.11 -13.04
N GLU A 221 -11.44 6.01 -13.79
CA GLU A 221 -12.70 5.25 -13.82
C GLU A 221 -13.03 4.66 -12.44
N ILE A 222 -12.01 4.32 -11.64
CA ILE A 222 -12.17 3.78 -10.29
C ILE A 222 -12.19 4.87 -9.20
N PHE A 223 -12.14 6.15 -9.56
CA PHE A 223 -12.24 7.27 -8.60
C PHE A 223 -13.54 7.21 -7.80
N ILE A 224 -14.69 7.04 -8.46
CA ILE A 224 -15.99 7.00 -7.78
C ILE A 224 -16.10 5.76 -6.88
N PRO A 225 -15.78 4.52 -7.34
CA PRO A 225 -15.71 3.35 -6.45
C PRO A 225 -14.80 3.54 -5.23
N SER A 226 -13.61 4.11 -5.41
CA SER A 226 -12.67 4.39 -4.33
C SER A 226 -13.24 5.43 -3.34
N LEU A 227 -13.78 6.53 -3.86
CA LEU A 227 -14.38 7.58 -3.05
C LEU A 227 -15.52 7.03 -2.20
N VAL A 228 -16.40 6.21 -2.77
CA VAL A 228 -17.52 5.58 -2.05
C VAL A 228 -16.99 4.61 -0.99
N SER A 229 -15.95 3.83 -1.30
CA SER A 229 -15.33 2.86 -0.38
C SER A 229 -14.75 3.52 0.86
N TRP A 230 -14.26 4.76 0.76
CA TRP A 230 -13.86 5.56 1.92
C TRP A 230 -15.02 6.33 2.56
N LEU A 231 -15.85 6.99 1.75
CA LEU A 231 -16.88 7.91 2.21
C LEU A 231 -17.95 7.21 3.06
N VAL A 232 -18.38 6.00 2.68
CA VAL A 232 -19.41 5.26 3.42
C VAL A 232 -18.96 4.92 4.85
N PRO A 233 -17.80 4.26 5.07
CA PRO A 233 -17.24 4.09 6.41
C PRO A 233 -17.01 5.41 7.15
N ALA A 234 -16.51 6.44 6.47
CA ALA A 234 -16.25 7.75 7.08
C ALA A 234 -17.53 8.40 7.64
N ILE A 235 -18.66 8.32 6.90
CA ILE A 235 -19.95 8.82 7.37
C ILE A 235 -20.35 8.11 8.66
N VAL A 236 -20.32 6.78 8.66
CA VAL A 236 -20.71 5.95 9.82
C VAL A 236 -19.84 6.27 11.04
N MET A 237 -18.51 6.32 10.85
CA MET A 237 -17.57 6.67 11.91
C MET A 237 -17.79 8.09 12.44
N SER A 238 -18.11 9.06 11.58
CA SER A 238 -18.31 10.46 11.98
C SER A 238 -19.49 10.66 12.94
N LEU A 239 -20.47 9.74 12.95
CA LEU A 239 -21.60 9.77 13.88
C LEU A 239 -21.19 9.44 15.31
N SER A 240 -20.08 8.72 15.47
CA SER A 240 -19.55 8.35 16.78
C SER A 240 -18.74 9.46 17.45
N LEU A 241 -18.47 10.57 16.74
CA LEU A 241 -17.61 11.65 17.23
C LEU A 241 -18.40 12.83 17.81
N PRO A 242 -17.96 13.39 18.95
CA PRO A 242 -18.57 14.58 19.52
C PRO A 242 -18.33 15.80 18.63
N LYS A 243 -19.30 16.73 18.60
CA LYS A 243 -19.17 18.02 17.89
C LYS A 243 -18.36 19.08 18.68
N ILE A 244 -17.73 18.68 19.77
CA ILE A 244 -16.98 19.56 20.69
C ILE A 244 -15.69 20.02 20.01
N LYS A 245 -15.20 21.20 20.40
CA LYS A 245 -13.90 21.71 19.95
C LYS A 245 -12.80 21.30 20.95
N PRO A 246 -11.63 20.84 20.47
CA PRO A 246 -10.47 20.65 21.33
C PRO A 246 -10.01 21.99 21.90
N GLU A 247 -9.29 21.95 23.02
CA GLU A 247 -8.67 23.14 23.59
C GLU A 247 -7.64 23.74 22.61
N PRO A 248 -7.56 25.08 22.50
CA PRO A 248 -6.66 25.72 21.55
C PRO A 248 -5.20 25.48 21.94
N LEU A 249 -4.48 24.74 21.11
CA LEU A 249 -3.04 24.55 21.23
C LEU A 249 -2.29 25.75 20.66
N LYS A 250 -1.36 26.31 21.45
CA LYS A 250 -0.38 27.30 20.98
C LYS A 250 0.85 26.58 20.43
N GLU A 251 0.79 26.11 19.19
CA GLU A 251 1.99 25.63 18.48
C GLU A 251 2.54 26.71 17.54
N GLU A 252 3.81 27.06 17.74
CA GLU A 252 4.63 27.76 16.75
C GLU A 252 5.49 26.74 16.01
N VAL A 253 5.35 26.70 14.68
CA VAL A 253 6.19 25.86 13.83
C VAL A 253 7.26 26.73 13.19
N LYS A 254 8.52 26.43 13.47
CA LYS A 254 9.66 27.00 12.73
C LYS A 254 9.70 26.34 11.34
N LEU A 255 9.39 27.12 10.31
CA LEU A 255 9.52 26.72 8.92
C LEU A 255 10.98 26.88 8.48
N GLY A 256 11.45 26.00 7.58
CA GLY A 256 12.78 26.11 6.98
C GLY A 256 12.91 27.32 6.04
N GLN A 257 14.12 27.60 5.52
CA GLN A 257 14.31 28.67 4.54
C GLN A 257 13.48 28.44 3.25
N GLY A 258 12.83 29.50 2.75
CA GLY A 258 12.07 29.51 1.49
C GLY A 258 10.55 29.48 1.61
N TRP A 259 10.00 29.48 2.83
CA TRP A 259 8.56 29.60 3.06
C TRP A 259 8.13 31.07 3.13
N TRP A 260 7.27 31.52 2.21
CA TRP A 260 6.59 32.81 2.35
C TRP A 260 5.37 32.61 3.25
N VAL A 261 5.43 33.16 4.47
CA VAL A 261 4.27 33.22 5.37
C VAL A 261 3.46 34.44 4.95
N VAL A 262 2.25 34.19 4.41
CA VAL A 262 1.22 35.22 4.17
C VAL A 262 0.22 35.17 5.31
#